data_AF-C9LNQ6-F1
#
_entry.id   AF-C9LNQ6-F1
#
_cell.length_a   1.000
_cell.length_b   1.000
_cell.length_c   1.000
_cell.angle_alpha   90.00
_cell.angle_beta   90.00
_cell.angle_gamma   90.00
#
_symmetry.space_group_name_H-M   'P 1'
#
loop_
_entity.id
_entity.type
_entity.pdbx_description
1 polymer ?
#
loop_
_entity_poly.entity_id
_entity_poly.type
_entity_poly.pdbx_seq_one_letter_code
_entity_poly.pdbx_strand_id
1 'polypeptide(L)'
;MTDEEKLLKALEELYEKDGELLEIRANERSITFRLGIYLDELFRKEGLIVDSEYNRKEDRPKALVGKKYTYPDLIVHKRKIQENNRMVLEIKSKAKYDVGFKHDEEKLKAFTKTEEEPYKYKIGAHIFITSKVCDIAWYKEGKVEKIDFYTINDNEFVPVDRHLTKRDLRKAGHYLAKFYLPKSSRGADQ
;
A
#
# COMPACT_ATOMS: atom_id res chain seq x y z
N MET A 1 9.91 16.54 -2.15
CA MET A 1 8.85 15.52 -2.26
C MET A 1 8.96 14.55 -1.10
N THR A 2 7.94 14.49 -0.26
CA THR A 2 7.81 13.50 0.82
C THR A 2 7.70 12.09 0.23
N ASP A 3 7.82 11.05 1.05
CA ASP A 3 7.70 9.67 0.56
C ASP A 3 6.27 9.32 0.14
N GLU A 4 5.27 9.94 0.79
CA GLU A 4 3.86 9.81 0.40
C GLU A 4 3.62 10.45 -0.97
N GLU A 5 4.12 11.66 -1.20
CA GLU A 5 4.04 12.35 -2.49
C GLU A 5 4.76 11.57 -3.59
N LYS A 6 5.90 10.92 -3.30
CA LYS A 6 6.58 10.05 -4.27
C LYS A 6 5.74 8.82 -4.63
N LEU A 7 5.06 8.21 -3.66
CA LEU A 7 4.17 7.08 -3.95
C LEU A 7 2.99 7.51 -4.80
N LEU A 8 2.36 8.65 -4.49
CA LEU A 8 1.27 9.20 -5.29
C LEU A 8 1.73 9.47 -6.73
N LYS A 9 2.88 10.13 -6.90
CA LYS A 9 3.45 10.36 -8.23
C LYS A 9 3.74 9.06 -8.99
N ALA A 10 4.31 8.05 -8.33
CA ALA A 10 4.58 6.76 -8.96
C ALA A 10 3.29 6.02 -9.37
N LEU A 11 2.22 6.17 -8.59
CA LEU A 11 0.89 5.65 -8.93
C LEU A 11 0.29 6.42 -10.12
N GLU A 12 0.38 7.75 -10.15
CA GLU A 12 -0.04 8.57 -11.30
C GLU A 12 0.64 8.12 -12.59
N GLU A 13 1.98 7.94 -12.56
CA GLU A 13 2.72 7.46 -13.73
C GLU A 13 2.32 6.03 -14.15
N LEU A 14 1.98 5.16 -13.19
CA LEU A 14 1.46 3.82 -13.47
C LEU A 14 0.11 3.88 -14.20
N TYR A 15 -0.82 4.73 -13.76
CA TYR A 15 -2.11 4.90 -14.43
C TYR A 15 -1.94 5.50 -15.83
N GLU A 16 -1.10 6.53 -15.96
CA GLU A 16 -0.85 7.22 -17.23
C GLU A 16 -0.22 6.29 -18.27
N LYS A 17 0.84 5.56 -17.89
CA LYS A 17 1.69 4.81 -18.83
C LYS A 17 1.33 3.32 -18.93
N ASP A 18 0.71 2.75 -17.91
CA ASP A 18 0.41 1.31 -17.81
C ASP A 18 -1.04 1.04 -17.36
N GLY A 19 -1.95 2.00 -17.50
CA GLY A 19 -3.37 1.85 -17.15
C GLY A 19 -4.06 0.66 -17.82
N GLU A 20 -3.60 0.24 -19.00
CA GLU A 20 -4.09 -0.97 -19.68
C GLU A 20 -3.99 -2.23 -18.80
N LEU A 21 -2.94 -2.36 -17.97
CA LEU A 21 -2.81 -3.49 -17.03
C LEU A 21 -3.97 -3.55 -16.03
N LEU A 22 -4.48 -2.39 -15.63
CA LEU A 22 -5.61 -2.29 -14.71
C LEU A 22 -6.93 -2.60 -15.44
N GLU A 23 -7.08 -2.15 -16.68
CA GLU A 23 -8.28 -2.40 -17.50
C GLU A 23 -8.45 -3.88 -17.84
N ILE A 24 -7.38 -4.55 -18.27
CA ILE A 24 -7.41 -5.99 -18.55
C ILE A 24 -7.38 -6.85 -17.27
N ARG A 25 -7.33 -6.21 -16.09
CA ARG A 25 -7.26 -6.87 -14.78
C ARG A 25 -6.11 -7.86 -14.68
N ALA A 26 -4.94 -7.42 -15.13
CA ALA A 26 -3.68 -8.15 -15.05
C ALA A 26 -3.39 -8.61 -13.61
N ASN A 27 -2.45 -9.55 -13.47
CA ASN A 27 -2.07 -10.02 -12.14
C ASN A 27 -1.42 -8.89 -11.32
N GLU A 28 -1.62 -8.90 -10.01
CA GLU A 28 -1.02 -7.94 -9.07
C GLU A 28 0.49 -7.83 -9.26
N ARG A 29 1.19 -8.94 -9.55
CA ARG A 29 2.65 -8.91 -9.83
C ARG A 29 3.04 -8.02 -10.99
N SER A 30 2.25 -7.96 -12.06
CA SER A 30 2.52 -7.09 -13.21
C SER A 30 2.37 -5.61 -12.83
N ILE A 31 1.32 -5.29 -12.07
CA ILE A 31 1.06 -3.94 -11.54
C ILE A 31 2.17 -3.53 -10.57
N THR A 32 2.51 -4.40 -9.63
CA THR A 32 3.59 -4.22 -8.65
C THR A 32 4.94 -3.98 -9.32
N PHE A 33 5.27 -4.75 -10.36
CA PHE A 33 6.52 -4.56 -11.10
C PHE A 33 6.62 -3.17 -11.72
N ARG A 34 5.56 -2.71 -12.41
CA ARG A 34 5.55 -1.38 -13.03
C ARG A 34 5.59 -0.25 -12.00
N LEU A 35 4.81 -0.36 -10.91
CA LEU A 35 4.88 0.59 -9.79
C LEU A 35 6.30 0.67 -9.19
N GLY A 36 6.97 -0.48 -9.05
CA GLY A 36 8.34 -0.56 -8.55
C GLY A 36 9.34 0.23 -9.40
N ILE A 37 9.16 0.25 -10.74
CA ILE A 37 10.01 1.03 -11.66
C ILE A 37 9.86 2.53 -11.39
N TYR A 38 8.62 3.03 -11.33
CA TYR A 38 8.36 4.47 -11.10
C TYR A 38 8.84 4.92 -9.72
N LEU A 39 8.66 4.09 -8.68
CA LEU A 39 9.23 4.36 -7.36
C LEU A 39 10.76 4.40 -7.40
N ASP A 40 11.39 3.48 -8.12
CA ASP A 40 12.86 3.42 -8.21
C ASP A 40 13.45 4.67 -8.87
N GLU A 41 12.81 5.19 -9.92
CA GLU A 41 13.22 6.46 -10.55
C GLU A 41 13.21 7.64 -9.56
N LEU A 42 12.25 7.66 -8.63
CA LEU A 42 12.10 8.71 -7.61
C LEU A 42 13.06 8.54 -6.42
N PHE A 43 13.43 7.31 -6.06
CA PHE A 43 14.25 7.02 -4.88
C PHE A 43 15.73 6.75 -5.17
N ARG A 44 16.09 6.31 -6.38
CA ARG A 44 17.47 5.93 -6.74
C ARG A 44 18.46 7.09 -6.57
N LYS A 45 18.04 8.33 -6.84
CA LYS A 45 18.86 9.54 -6.62
C LYS A 45 19.16 9.83 -5.14
N GLU A 46 18.36 9.28 -4.22
CA GLU A 46 18.61 9.33 -2.77
C GLU A 46 19.51 8.18 -2.28
N GLY A 47 20.04 7.36 -3.19
CA GLY A 47 20.85 6.19 -2.86
C GLY A 47 20.05 5.07 -2.21
N LEU A 48 18.75 5.02 -2.48
CA LEU A 48 17.84 3.96 -2.05
C LEU A 48 17.46 3.07 -3.23
N ILE A 49 17.07 1.84 -2.92
CA ILE A 49 16.72 0.82 -3.89
C ILE A 49 15.27 0.42 -3.65
N VAL A 50 14.54 0.16 -4.74
CA VAL A 50 13.22 -0.47 -4.68
C VAL A 50 13.37 -1.94 -5.04
N ASP A 51 12.99 -2.83 -4.13
CA ASP A 51 13.00 -4.27 -4.36
C ASP A 51 11.60 -4.86 -4.21
N SER A 52 11.25 -5.78 -5.12
CA SER A 52 10.02 -6.56 -5.04
C SER A 52 10.24 -7.89 -4.33
N GLU A 53 9.29 -8.28 -3.47
CA GLU A 53 9.30 -9.53 -2.70
C GLU A 53 10.63 -9.77 -1.91
N TYR A 54 11.33 -8.69 -1.54
CA TYR A 54 12.65 -8.80 -0.90
C TYR A 54 12.55 -9.44 0.48
N ASN A 55 13.04 -10.67 0.55
CA ASN A 55 12.82 -11.56 1.68
C ASN A 55 14.05 -11.70 2.58
N ARG A 56 14.92 -10.68 2.64
CA ARG A 56 16.14 -10.72 3.46
C ARG A 56 16.17 -9.64 4.54
N LYS A 57 16.74 -10.01 5.67
CA LYS A 57 17.24 -9.14 6.73
C LYS A 57 18.74 -9.43 6.81
N GLU A 58 19.56 -8.57 6.21
CA GLU A 58 20.97 -8.89 5.96
C GLU A 58 21.12 -10.21 5.19
N ASP A 59 21.77 -11.22 5.78
CA ASP A 59 21.95 -12.57 5.24
C ASP A 59 20.83 -13.54 5.65
N ARG A 60 20.02 -13.17 6.66
CA ARG A 60 18.94 -14.02 7.18
C ARG A 60 17.64 -13.83 6.40
N PRO A 61 16.75 -14.83 6.39
CA PRO A 61 15.39 -14.65 5.89
C PRO A 61 14.65 -13.56 6.67
N LYS A 62 13.92 -12.71 5.95
CA LYS A 62 13.00 -11.71 6.51
C LYS A 62 11.82 -12.45 7.13
N ALA A 63 11.61 -12.19 8.41
CA ALA A 63 10.59 -12.79 9.24
C ALA A 63 10.06 -11.74 10.22
N LEU A 64 8.74 -11.69 10.37
CA LEU A 64 8.05 -11.00 11.47
C LEU A 64 7.81 -11.99 12.61
N VAL A 65 7.52 -11.49 13.82
CA VAL A 65 7.22 -12.36 14.97
C VAL A 65 6.10 -13.36 14.62
N GLY A 66 6.34 -14.64 14.94
CA GLY A 66 5.40 -15.73 14.65
C GLY A 66 5.35 -16.19 13.19
N LYS A 67 6.15 -15.61 12.27
CA LYS A 67 6.22 -16.04 10.86
C LYS A 67 7.62 -16.52 10.50
N LYS A 68 7.71 -17.67 9.82
CA LYS A 68 8.99 -18.24 9.36
C LYS A 68 9.61 -17.43 8.21
N TYR A 69 8.77 -16.92 7.31
CA TYR A 69 9.15 -16.10 6.17
C TYR A 69 8.12 -15.00 5.95
N THR A 70 8.55 -13.83 5.46
CA THR A 70 7.65 -12.73 5.11
C THR A 70 8.19 -12.00 3.87
N TYR A 71 7.28 -11.76 2.94
CA TYR A 71 7.54 -11.16 1.63
C TYR A 71 6.60 -9.96 1.50
N PRO A 72 7.11 -8.73 1.64
CA PRO A 72 6.38 -7.54 1.24
C PRO A 72 6.41 -7.39 -0.28
N ASP A 73 5.35 -6.86 -0.88
CA ASP A 73 5.27 -6.77 -2.35
C ASP A 73 6.34 -5.83 -2.93
N LEU A 74 6.52 -4.66 -2.30
CA LEU A 74 7.60 -3.70 -2.59
C LEU A 74 8.16 -3.09 -1.31
N ILE A 75 9.46 -2.82 -1.31
CA ILE A 75 10.13 -2.05 -0.26
C ILE A 75 11.09 -1.03 -0.85
N VAL A 76 11.23 0.10 -0.16
CA VAL A 76 12.22 1.14 -0.41
C VAL A 76 13.22 1.15 0.74
N HIS A 77 14.46 0.75 0.46
CA HIS A 77 15.46 0.46 1.50
C HIS A 77 16.91 0.53 0.99
N LYS A 78 17.84 0.19 1.87
CA LYS A 78 19.21 -0.21 1.51
C LYS A 78 19.40 -1.68 1.81
N ARG A 79 19.86 -2.46 0.83
CA ARG A 79 20.18 -3.88 1.05
C ARG A 79 21.28 -4.02 2.11
N LYS A 80 21.21 -5.10 2.89
CA LYS A 80 22.13 -5.43 4.00
C LYS A 80 22.17 -4.45 5.18
N ILE A 81 21.37 -3.40 5.17
CA ILE A 81 21.30 -2.41 6.26
C ILE A 81 19.85 -2.36 6.73
N GLN A 82 19.60 -2.37 8.05
CA GLN A 82 18.24 -2.26 8.60
C GLN A 82 17.89 -0.85 9.05
N GLU A 83 18.78 0.10 8.79
CA GLU A 83 18.57 1.52 9.07
C GLU A 83 17.94 2.23 7.88
N ASN A 84 17.13 3.24 8.19
CA ASN A 84 16.52 4.12 7.20
C ASN A 84 15.67 3.39 6.14
N ASN A 85 15.02 2.28 6.53
CA ASN A 85 13.95 1.65 5.77
C ASN A 85 12.82 2.66 5.55
N ARG A 86 12.53 3.04 4.30
CA ARG A 86 11.64 4.18 4.01
C ARG A 86 10.19 3.76 3.90
N MET A 87 9.92 2.79 3.03
CA MET A 87 8.56 2.43 2.63
C MET A 87 8.42 0.93 2.47
N VAL A 88 7.27 0.38 2.89
CA VAL A 88 6.85 -1.00 2.66
C VAL A 88 5.42 -1.01 2.13
N LEU A 89 5.16 -1.75 1.06
CA LEU A 89 3.89 -1.74 0.36
C LEU A 89 3.29 -3.14 0.25
N GLU A 90 1.97 -3.20 0.34
CA GLU A 90 1.14 -4.36 0.00
C GLU A 90 0.10 -3.91 -1.03
N ILE A 91 0.04 -4.59 -2.18
CA ILE A 91 -0.80 -4.22 -3.32
C ILE A 91 -1.87 -5.28 -3.52
N LYS A 92 -3.10 -4.81 -3.77
CA LYS A 92 -4.25 -5.64 -4.12
C LYS A 92 -4.99 -5.02 -5.30
N SER A 93 -5.33 -5.83 -6.30
CA SER A 93 -6.15 -5.41 -7.45
C SER A 93 -7.49 -6.14 -7.54
N LYS A 94 -7.71 -7.11 -6.64
CA LYS A 94 -8.93 -7.91 -6.60
C LYS A 94 -9.53 -7.89 -5.22
N ALA A 95 -10.82 -7.57 -5.16
CA ALA A 95 -11.64 -7.65 -3.96
C ALA A 95 -11.99 -9.11 -3.62
N LYS A 96 -10.99 -9.93 -3.26
CA LYS A 96 -11.17 -11.34 -2.91
C LYS A 96 -10.42 -11.67 -1.61
N TYR A 97 -11.02 -12.54 -0.79
CA TYR A 97 -10.44 -13.10 0.45
C TYR A 97 -10.06 -12.07 1.53
N ASP A 98 -11.02 -11.73 2.39
CA ASP A 98 -10.83 -10.82 3.54
C ASP A 98 -9.67 -11.18 4.46
N VAL A 99 -9.34 -12.46 4.56
CA VAL A 99 -8.22 -12.96 5.36
C VAL A 99 -6.89 -12.40 4.86
N GLY A 100 -6.70 -12.31 3.53
CA GLY A 100 -5.48 -11.73 2.94
C GLY A 100 -5.30 -10.27 3.36
N PHE A 101 -6.37 -9.48 3.26
CA PHE A 101 -6.34 -8.06 3.64
C PHE A 101 -5.99 -7.85 5.12
N LYS A 102 -6.53 -8.69 6.01
CA LYS A 102 -6.20 -8.63 7.45
C LYS A 102 -4.75 -9.03 7.72
N HIS A 103 -4.25 -10.06 7.05
CA HIS A 103 -2.85 -10.46 7.19
C HIS A 103 -1.88 -9.37 6.69
N ASP A 104 -2.24 -8.66 5.62
CA ASP A 104 -1.46 -7.55 5.10
C ASP A 104 -1.53 -6.33 6.04
N GLU A 105 -2.68 -6.06 6.66
CA GLU A 105 -2.78 -5.06 7.73
C GLU A 105 -1.86 -5.37 8.92
N GLU A 106 -1.88 -6.60 9.45
CA GLU A 106 -1.01 -7.03 10.55
C GLU A 106 0.47 -6.91 10.17
N LYS A 107 0.80 -7.31 8.94
CA LYS A 107 2.15 -7.25 8.39
C LYS A 107 2.66 -5.80 8.30
N LEU A 108 1.85 -4.88 7.78
CA LEU A 108 2.21 -3.46 7.67
C LEU A 108 2.34 -2.79 9.04
N LYS A 109 1.50 -3.13 10.02
CA LYS A 109 1.68 -2.68 11.41
C LYS A 109 3.01 -3.19 11.97
N ALA A 110 3.34 -4.46 11.80
CA ALA A 110 4.59 -5.00 12.31
C ALA A 110 5.83 -4.38 11.64
N PHE A 111 5.82 -4.18 10.31
CA PHE A 111 6.95 -3.57 9.61
C PHE A 111 7.20 -2.10 9.97
N THR A 112 6.16 -1.36 10.34
CA THR A 112 6.25 0.07 10.68
C THR A 112 6.39 0.33 12.18
N LYS A 113 6.34 -0.70 13.02
CA LYS A 113 6.52 -0.58 14.47
C LYS A 113 7.96 -0.13 14.78
N THR A 114 8.12 0.86 15.65
CA THR A 114 9.42 1.47 16.01
C THR A 114 10.11 0.75 17.17
N GLU A 115 9.34 0.02 17.96
CA GLU A 115 9.77 -0.81 19.08
C GLU A 115 9.51 -2.29 18.79
N GLU A 116 10.29 -3.17 19.42
CA GLU A 116 10.17 -4.64 19.37
C GLU A 116 10.44 -5.31 18.00
N GLU A 117 10.18 -4.62 16.88
CA GLU A 117 10.41 -5.13 15.53
C GLU A 117 11.69 -4.55 14.90
N PRO A 118 12.43 -5.33 14.09
CA PRO A 118 13.75 -4.93 13.63
C PRO A 118 13.74 -4.06 12.35
N TYR A 119 12.59 -3.91 11.69
CA TYR A 119 12.55 -3.32 10.34
C TYR A 119 12.25 -1.82 10.34
N LYS A 120 11.35 -1.34 11.20
CA LYS A 120 11.12 0.09 11.46
C LYS A 120 10.97 0.93 10.18
N TYR A 121 10.20 0.44 9.21
CA TYR A 121 9.89 1.20 8.00
C TYR A 121 9.17 2.50 8.41
N LYS A 122 9.63 3.64 7.88
CA LYS A 122 9.06 4.95 8.23
C LYS A 122 7.59 5.06 7.86
N ILE A 123 7.22 4.55 6.69
CA ILE A 123 5.85 4.47 6.23
C ILE A 123 5.54 3.07 5.69
N GLY A 124 4.29 2.65 5.85
CA GLY A 124 3.72 1.51 5.16
C GLY A 124 2.46 1.92 4.42
N ALA A 125 2.12 1.23 3.33
CA ALA A 125 0.84 1.45 2.68
C ALA A 125 0.20 0.14 2.19
N HIS A 126 -1.10 -0.01 2.47
CA HIS A 126 -1.93 -1.02 1.82
C HIS A 126 -2.68 -0.34 0.68
N ILE A 127 -2.41 -0.78 -0.54
CA ILE A 127 -2.95 -0.19 -1.75
C ILE A 127 -3.97 -1.15 -2.35
N PHE A 128 -5.19 -0.67 -2.55
CA PHE A 128 -6.16 -1.34 -3.41
C PHE A 128 -6.29 -0.55 -4.70
N ILE A 129 -6.00 -1.16 -5.84
CA ILE A 129 -5.87 -0.47 -7.13
C ILE A 129 -6.65 -1.20 -8.22
N THR A 130 -7.46 -0.45 -8.96
CA THR A 130 -8.23 -0.93 -10.12
C THR A 130 -8.24 0.15 -11.20
N SER A 131 -8.80 -0.11 -12.38
CA SER A 131 -8.92 0.95 -13.39
C SER A 131 -9.86 2.11 -12.98
N LYS A 132 -10.67 1.94 -11.93
CA LYS A 132 -11.68 2.94 -11.52
C LYS A 132 -11.39 3.63 -10.19
N VAL A 133 -10.65 2.98 -9.30
CA VAL A 133 -10.36 3.48 -7.95
C VAL A 133 -8.96 3.09 -7.50
N CYS A 134 -8.38 3.95 -6.67
CA CYS A 134 -7.20 3.67 -5.87
C CYS A 134 -7.48 4.03 -4.41
N ASP A 135 -7.31 3.08 -3.50
CA ASP A 135 -7.42 3.29 -2.06
C ASP A 135 -6.03 3.10 -1.44
N ILE A 136 -5.65 3.96 -0.50
CA ILE A 136 -4.37 3.87 0.19
C ILE A 136 -4.60 3.99 1.69
N ALA A 137 -4.41 2.91 2.43
CA ALA A 137 -4.34 2.95 3.89
C ALA A 137 -2.88 3.12 4.32
N TRP A 138 -2.58 4.23 4.99
CA TRP A 138 -1.23 4.61 5.40
C TRP A 138 -0.92 4.15 6.82
N TYR A 139 0.31 3.72 7.04
CA TYR A 139 0.80 3.18 8.30
C TYR A 139 2.04 3.91 8.77
N LYS A 140 2.05 4.28 10.05
CA LYS A 140 3.21 4.79 10.78
C LYS A 140 3.21 4.25 12.20
N GLU A 141 4.39 3.94 12.72
CA GLU A 141 4.57 3.51 14.12
C GLU A 141 3.67 2.33 14.53
N GLY A 142 3.43 1.41 13.60
CA GLY A 142 2.61 0.22 13.81
C GLY A 142 1.10 0.47 13.90
N LYS A 143 0.62 1.62 13.44
CA LYS A 143 -0.80 1.99 13.42
C LYS A 143 -1.22 2.45 12.03
N VAL A 144 -2.51 2.32 11.74
CA VAL A 144 -3.12 2.99 10.58
C VAL A 144 -3.24 4.47 10.93
N GLU A 145 -2.59 5.33 10.16
CA GLU A 145 -2.57 6.77 10.38
C GLU A 145 -3.77 7.46 9.70
N LYS A 146 -3.98 7.15 8.42
CA LYS A 146 -5.06 7.70 7.59
C LYS A 146 -5.37 6.77 6.43
N ILE A 147 -6.46 7.07 5.72
CA ILE A 147 -6.81 6.40 4.47
C ILE A 147 -7.23 7.48 3.49
N ASP A 148 -6.71 7.39 2.28
CA ASP A 148 -7.09 8.25 1.17
C ASP A 148 -7.76 7.40 0.08
N PHE A 149 -8.83 7.94 -0.50
CA PHE A 149 -9.64 7.30 -1.53
C PHE A 149 -9.60 8.17 -2.78
N TYR A 150 -9.36 7.55 -3.94
CA TYR A 150 -9.28 8.23 -5.23
C TYR A 150 -10.15 7.52 -6.25
N THR A 151 -10.99 8.27 -6.96
CA THR A 151 -11.64 7.81 -8.19
C THR A 151 -10.71 8.13 -9.36
N ILE A 152 -10.68 7.24 -10.35
CA ILE A 152 -9.85 7.38 -11.53
C ILE A 152 -10.74 7.71 -12.72
N ASN A 153 -10.52 8.89 -13.29
CA ASN A 153 -11.22 9.37 -14.48
C ASN A 153 -10.17 9.70 -15.54
N ASP A 154 -10.20 9.05 -16.70
CA ASP A 154 -9.20 9.24 -17.76
C ASP A 154 -7.74 9.15 -17.24
N ASN A 155 -7.48 8.18 -16.35
CA ASN A 155 -6.21 7.96 -15.64
C ASN A 155 -5.80 9.05 -14.63
N GLU A 156 -6.65 10.03 -14.35
CA GLU A 156 -6.40 11.07 -13.35
C GLU A 156 -6.93 10.69 -11.96
N PHE A 157 -6.14 11.01 -10.93
CA PHE A 157 -6.52 10.82 -9.51
C PHE A 157 -7.45 11.94 -9.05
N VAL A 158 -8.71 11.61 -8.85
CA VAL A 158 -9.70 12.52 -8.26
C VAL A 158 -9.92 12.13 -6.79
N PRO A 159 -9.46 12.94 -5.82
CA PRO A 159 -9.68 12.66 -4.40
C PRO A 159 -11.16 12.57 -4.07
N VAL A 160 -11.53 11.58 -3.26
CA VAL A 160 -12.90 11.34 -2.83
C VAL A 160 -13.15 11.98 -1.47
N ASP A 161 -14.32 12.60 -1.31
CA ASP A 161 -14.71 13.27 -0.07
C ASP A 161 -14.77 12.29 1.12
N ARG A 162 -14.16 12.70 2.24
CA ARG A 162 -14.12 11.98 3.51
C ARG A 162 -15.48 11.89 4.21
N HIS A 163 -16.48 12.65 3.78
CA HIS A 163 -17.84 12.59 4.34
C HIS A 163 -18.68 11.40 3.83
N LEU A 164 -18.22 10.68 2.80
CA LEU A 164 -18.94 9.50 2.31
C LEU A 164 -18.97 8.37 3.33
N THR A 165 -20.12 7.70 3.44
CA THR A 165 -20.23 6.58 4.36
C THR A 165 -19.46 5.37 3.85
N LYS A 166 -19.10 4.45 4.77
CA LYS A 166 -18.55 3.13 4.41
C LYS A 166 -19.39 2.39 3.37
N ARG A 167 -20.71 2.57 3.38
CA ARG A 167 -21.61 1.93 2.41
C ARG A 167 -21.44 2.56 1.03
N ASP A 168 -21.34 3.87 0.95
CA ASP A 168 -21.24 4.61 -0.31
C ASP A 168 -19.89 4.34 -0.99
N LEU A 169 -18.80 4.42 -0.23
CA LEU A 169 -17.46 4.09 -0.71
C LEU A 169 -17.38 2.67 -1.28
N ARG A 170 -17.96 1.69 -0.58
CA ARG A 170 -18.00 0.31 -1.08
C ARG A 170 -18.84 0.13 -2.34
N LYS A 171 -19.92 0.90 -2.50
CA LYS A 171 -20.72 0.89 -3.75
C LYS A 171 -19.93 1.50 -4.92
N ALA A 172 -19.12 2.52 -4.65
CA ALA A 172 -18.23 3.14 -5.63
C ALA A 172 -17.00 2.28 -5.98
N GLY A 173 -16.74 1.19 -5.24
CA GLY A 173 -15.67 0.24 -5.52
C GLY A 173 -14.46 0.35 -4.60
N HIS A 174 -14.44 1.34 -3.69
CA HIS A 174 -13.39 1.50 -2.68
C HIS A 174 -13.44 0.36 -1.66
N TYR A 175 -12.60 -0.65 -1.86
CA TYR A 175 -12.66 -1.90 -1.11
C TYR A 175 -12.04 -1.77 0.28
N LEU A 176 -11.01 -0.95 0.46
CA LEU A 176 -10.36 -0.77 1.77
C LEU A 176 -11.30 -0.15 2.81
N ALA A 177 -12.31 0.61 2.37
CA ALA A 177 -13.37 1.11 3.25
C ALA A 177 -14.04 -0.02 4.07
N LYS A 178 -14.07 -1.25 3.54
CA LYS A 178 -14.59 -2.42 4.26
C LYS A 178 -13.81 -2.73 5.54
N PHE A 179 -12.50 -2.58 5.55
CA PHE A 179 -11.63 -3.02 6.63
C PHE A 179 -11.33 -1.92 7.62
N TYR A 180 -11.14 -0.69 7.13
CA TYR A 180 -10.56 0.36 7.94
C TYR A 180 -11.55 1.45 8.38
N LEU A 181 -12.70 1.59 7.73
CA LEU A 181 -13.74 2.49 8.21
C LEU A 181 -14.65 1.79 9.22
N PRO A 182 -15.10 2.51 10.28
CA PRO A 182 -16.04 1.95 11.24
C PRO A 182 -17.32 1.51 10.54
N LYS A 183 -18.02 0.53 11.12
CA LYS A 183 -19.40 0.28 10.69
C LYS A 183 -20.17 1.59 10.91
N SER A 184 -20.87 2.08 9.88
CA SER A 184 -21.80 3.20 10.05
C SER A 184 -22.67 2.88 11.25
N SER A 185 -22.68 3.73 12.27
CA SER A 185 -23.74 3.70 13.26
C SER A 185 -25.05 3.71 12.47
N ARG A 186 -25.90 2.70 12.65
CA ARG A 186 -27.32 2.93 12.37
C ARG A 186 -27.66 4.15 13.20
N GLY A 187 -28.19 5.20 12.58
CA GLY A 187 -28.60 6.39 13.30
C GLY A 187 -29.32 5.96 14.57
N ALA A 188 -28.76 6.32 15.71
CA ALA A 188 -29.58 6.62 16.86
C ALA A 188 -30.19 7.97 16.50
N ASP A 189 -31.35 7.93 15.86
CA ASP A 189 -32.26 9.05 15.75
C ASP A 189 -33.65 8.52 15.39
N GLN A 190 -34.51 8.64 16.42
CA GLN A 190 -35.97 8.66 16.45
C GLN A 190 -36.74 7.34 16.37
#